data_AF-Q5F8Y8-F1
#
_entry.id   AF-Q5F8Y8-F1
#
_cell.length_a   1.000
_cell.length_b   1.000
_cell.length_c   1.000
_cell.angle_alpha   90.00
_cell.angle_beta   90.00
_cell.angle_gamma   90.00
#
_symmetry.space_group_name_H-M   'P 1'
#
loop_
_entity.id
_entity.type
_entity.pdbx_description
1 polymer ?
#
loop_
_entity_poly.entity_id
_entity_poly.type
_entity_poly.pdbx_seq_one_letter_code
_entity_poly.pdbx_strand_id
1 'polypeptide(L)'
;MDAFAAFLSELEKADDAARAALTEYLKRDSRYIDFHTEDTQTSRDAAKFVRTMQLIYISLWAKNPAFAVMDYMPANIESDEILAVKLHLDGSIFSIDWES
;
A
#
# COMPACT_ATOMS: atom_id res chain seq x y z
N MET A 1 -11.92 -17.72 10.14
CA MET A 1 -12.23 -16.37 10.64
C MET A 1 -11.17 -15.90 11.63
N ASP A 2 -10.77 -16.73 12.59
CA ASP A 2 -9.75 -16.38 13.60
C ASP A 2 -8.43 -15.86 13.00
N ALA A 3 -7.97 -16.44 11.89
CA ALA A 3 -6.78 -15.96 11.20
C ALA A 3 -6.91 -14.50 10.71
N PHE A 4 -8.10 -14.09 10.24
CA PHE A 4 -8.35 -12.70 9.87
C PHE A 4 -8.45 -11.78 11.09
N ALA A 5 -9.07 -12.26 12.18
CA ALA A 5 -9.11 -11.49 13.43
C ALA A 5 -7.70 -11.26 13.99
N ALA A 6 -6.84 -12.27 13.95
CA ALA A 6 -5.44 -12.18 14.36
C ALA A 6 -4.62 -11.24 13.45
N PHE A 7 -4.88 -11.25 12.14
CA PHE A 7 -4.29 -10.27 11.23
C PHE A 7 -4.72 -8.84 11.59
N LEU A 8 -6.03 -8.61 11.76
CA LEU A 8 -6.57 -7.29 12.07
C LEU A 8 -6.12 -6.77 13.45
N SER A 9 -5.84 -7.64 14.42
CA SER A 9 -5.26 -7.20 15.70
C SER A 9 -3.83 -6.67 15.58
N GLU A 10 -3.12 -7.02 14.49
CA GLU A 10 -1.76 -6.58 14.19
C GLU A 10 -1.73 -5.58 13.02
N LEU A 11 -2.86 -4.91 12.73
CA LEU A 11 -3.00 -4.07 11.54
C LEU A 11 -1.99 -2.92 11.49
N GLU A 12 -1.68 -2.28 12.62
CA GLU A 12 -0.69 -1.19 12.67
C GLU A 12 0.70 -1.68 12.25
N LYS A 13 1.09 -2.87 12.68
CA LYS A 13 2.36 -3.49 12.29
C LYS A 13 2.37 -3.86 10.80
N ALA A 14 1.24 -4.32 10.28
CA ALA A 14 1.08 -4.58 8.85
C ALA A 14 1.15 -3.28 8.03
N ASP A 15 0.57 -2.18 8.52
CA ASP A 15 0.64 -0.85 7.92
C ASP A 15 2.08 -0.32 7.85
N ASP A 16 2.83 -0.42 8.94
CA ASP A 16 4.24 -0.03 8.97
C ASP A 16 5.08 -0.84 7.96
N ALA A 17 4.86 -2.16 7.88
CA ALA A 17 5.54 -3.03 6.92
C ALA A 17 5.17 -2.68 5.47
N ALA A 18 3.89 -2.44 5.20
CA ALA A 18 3.38 -2.03 3.90
C ALA A 18 3.98 -0.69 3.47
N ARG A 19 4.04 0.31 4.36
CA ARG A 19 4.65 1.62 4.08
C ARG A 19 6.15 1.54 3.82
N ALA A 20 6.87 0.68 4.54
CA ALA A 20 8.27 0.42 4.26
C ALA A 20 8.46 -0.20 2.86
N ALA A 21 7.61 -1.18 2.49
CA ALA A 21 7.66 -1.83 1.18
C ALA A 21 7.27 -0.88 0.04
N LEU A 22 6.24 -0.05 0.22
CA LEU A 22 5.85 1.01 -0.72
C LEU A 22 6.98 2.01 -0.94
N THR A 23 7.71 2.37 0.12
CA THR A 23 8.86 3.27 0.01
C THR A 23 9.95 2.66 -0.88
N GLU A 24 10.27 1.38 -0.71
CA GLU A 24 11.25 0.68 -1.54
C GLU A 24 10.76 0.42 -2.98
N TYR A 25 9.46 0.17 -3.16
CA TYR A 25 8.82 0.06 -4.46
C TYR A 25 8.95 1.37 -5.25
N LEU A 26 8.56 2.49 -4.64
CA LEU A 26 8.56 3.82 -5.29
C LEU A 26 9.97 4.39 -5.53
N LYS A 27 10.98 3.96 -4.77
CA LYS A 27 12.38 4.27 -5.07
C LYS A 27 12.85 3.60 -6.37
N ARG A 28 12.32 2.43 -6.71
CA ARG A 28 12.67 1.68 -7.92
C ARG A 28 11.85 2.13 -9.12
N ASP A 29 10.59 2.48 -8.88
CA ASP A 29 9.65 2.94 -9.91
C ASP A 29 8.86 4.16 -9.41
N SER A 30 9.27 5.34 -9.87
CA SER A 30 8.62 6.60 -9.47
C SER A 30 7.37 6.94 -10.27
N ARG A 31 6.93 6.11 -11.24
CA ARG A 31 5.84 6.46 -12.15
C ARG A 31 4.54 6.81 -11.45
N TYR A 32 4.24 6.13 -10.34
CA TYR A 32 3.07 6.46 -9.51
C TYR A 32 3.20 7.84 -8.83
N ILE A 33 4.40 8.23 -8.41
CA ILE A 33 4.67 9.60 -7.90
C ILE A 33 4.50 10.60 -9.04
N ASP A 34 5.13 10.33 -10.18
CA ASP A 34 5.10 11.22 -11.36
C ASP A 34 3.66 11.43 -11.86
N PHE A 35 2.79 10.42 -11.77
CA PHE A 35 1.37 10.50 -12.10
C PHE A 35 0.61 11.47 -11.18
N HIS A 36 0.90 11.47 -9.88
CA HIS A 36 0.19 12.29 -8.89
C HIS A 36 0.77 13.68 -8.68
N THR A 37 2.01 13.92 -9.13
CA THR A 37 2.67 15.21 -9.02
C THR A 37 2.82 15.80 -10.42
N GLU A 38 1.72 16.33 -10.97
CA GLU A 38 1.77 17.15 -12.17
C GLU A 38 2.80 18.29 -11.95
N ASP A 39 3.66 18.50 -12.94
CA ASP A 39 4.79 19.44 -12.95
C ASP A 39 6.03 19.13 -12.09
N THR A 40 7.18 19.14 -12.76
CA THR A 40 8.51 18.61 -12.40
C THR A 40 9.25 19.27 -11.22
N GLN A 41 8.56 19.80 -10.21
CA GLN A 41 9.21 20.38 -9.01
C GLN A 41 8.92 19.63 -7.71
N THR A 42 8.04 18.62 -7.73
CA THR A 42 7.83 17.81 -6.53
C THR A 42 8.97 16.81 -6.37
N SER A 43 9.58 16.81 -5.19
CA SER A 43 10.63 15.83 -4.86
C SER A 43 10.11 14.41 -5.05
N ARG A 44 10.82 13.58 -5.83
CA ARG A 44 10.63 12.12 -5.92
C ARG A 44 11.08 11.38 -4.65
N ASP A 45 11.00 12.05 -3.50
CA ASP A 45 11.27 11.44 -2.22
C ASP A 45 10.12 10.48 -1.89
N ALA A 46 10.33 9.21 -2.24
CA ALA A 46 9.41 8.12 -1.98
C ALA A 46 8.95 8.06 -0.52
N ALA A 47 9.85 8.30 0.44
CA ALA A 47 9.48 8.26 1.85
C ALA A 47 8.56 9.43 2.22
N LYS A 48 8.80 10.62 1.65
CA LYS A 48 7.89 11.77 1.82
C LYS A 48 6.54 11.50 1.18
N PHE A 49 6.51 10.91 -0.01
CA PHE A 49 5.28 10.58 -0.70
C PHE A 49 4.46 9.52 0.06
N VAL A 50 5.08 8.43 0.52
CA VAL A 50 4.36 7.39 1.30
C VAL A 50 3.76 7.94 2.59
N ARG A 51 4.38 8.95 3.21
CA ARG A 51 3.81 9.63 4.40
C ARG A 51 2.53 10.42 4.10
N THR A 52 2.28 10.82 2.85
CA THR A 52 1.01 11.45 2.48
C THR A 52 -0.08 10.44 2.18
N MET A 53 0.26 9.16 1.99
CA MET A 53 -0.71 8.12 1.64
C MET A 53 -1.54 7.65 2.84
N GLN A 54 -2.81 7.37 2.57
CA GLN A 54 -3.77 6.81 3.51
C GLN A 54 -4.12 5.37 3.10
N LEU A 55 -4.30 4.51 4.08
CA LEU A 55 -4.93 3.20 3.89
C LEU A 55 -6.44 3.42 3.74
N ILE A 56 -6.98 3.17 2.54
CA ILE A 56 -8.39 3.45 2.22
C ILE A 56 -9.28 2.21 2.35
N TYR A 57 -8.77 1.05 1.94
CA TYR A 57 -9.51 -0.21 1.97
C TYR A 57 -8.61 -1.37 2.40
N ILE A 58 -9.25 -2.34 3.06
CA ILE A 58 -8.65 -3.64 3.36
C ILE A 58 -9.59 -4.71 2.82
N SER A 59 -9.10 -5.49 1.86
CA SER A 59 -9.84 -6.62 1.30
C SER A 59 -9.29 -7.93 1.86
N LEU A 60 -10.16 -8.80 2.37
CA LEU A 60 -9.79 -10.08 2.97
C LEU A 60 -10.19 -11.24 2.05
N TRP A 61 -9.21 -12.05 1.65
CA TRP A 61 -9.41 -13.13 0.69
C TRP A 61 -9.23 -14.49 1.36
N ALA A 62 -10.33 -15.24 1.49
CA ALA A 62 -10.35 -16.59 2.08
C ALA A 62 -9.90 -17.70 1.10
N LYS A 63 -9.05 -17.38 0.13
CA LYS A 63 -8.39 -18.37 -0.73
C LYS A 63 -7.42 -19.22 0.11
N ASN A 64 -6.82 -20.25 -0.49
CA ASN A 64 -5.76 -21.02 0.15
C ASN A 64 -4.43 -20.82 -0.62
N PRO A 65 -3.42 -20.15 -0.04
CA PRO A 65 -3.43 -19.52 1.28
C PRO A 65 -4.34 -18.28 1.34
N ALA A 66 -4.83 -17.96 2.53
CA ALA A 66 -5.60 -16.74 2.76
C ALA A 66 -4.65 -15.54 2.78
N PHE A 67 -5.14 -14.39 2.33
CA PHE A 67 -4.34 -13.16 2.25
C PHE A 67 -5.21 -11.92 2.43
N ALA A 68 -4.56 -10.80 2.68
CA ALA A 68 -5.15 -9.48 2.71
C ALA A 68 -4.59 -8.64 1.55
N VAL A 69 -5.35 -7.62 1.16
CA VAL A 69 -4.89 -6.54 0.29
C VAL A 69 -5.16 -5.24 1.03
N MET A 70 -4.14 -4.40 1.12
CA MET A 70 -4.19 -3.08 1.76
C MET A 70 -3.98 -2.03 0.68
N ASP A 71 -5.01 -1.23 0.43
CA ASP A 71 -5.06 -0.28 -0.68
C ASP A 71 -4.69 1.12 -0.18
N TYR A 72 -3.68 1.72 -0.81
CA TYR A 72 -3.16 3.03 -0.43
C TYR A 72 -3.32 4.06 -1.54
N MET A 73 -3.68 5.27 -1.15
CA MET A 73 -3.79 6.43 -2.04
C MET A 73 -3.25 7.70 -1.36
N PRO A 74 -2.65 8.65 -2.08
CA PRO A 74 -2.31 9.96 -1.54
C PRO A 74 -3.53 10.67 -0.93
N ALA A 75 -3.35 11.27 0.25
CA ALA A 75 -4.39 12.10 0.87
C ALA A 75 -4.70 13.31 -0.02
N ASN A 76 -5.99 13.65 -0.12
CA ASN A 76 -6.52 14.83 -0.82
C ASN A 76 -6.32 14.84 -2.35
N ILE A 77 -6.01 13.70 -2.97
CA ILE A 77 -6.07 13.54 -4.42
C ILE A 77 -7.30 12.70 -4.74
N GLU A 78 -8.22 13.25 -5.54
CA GLU A 78 -9.28 12.44 -6.14
C GLU A 78 -8.65 11.65 -7.29
N SER A 79 -8.36 10.38 -7.03
CA SER A 79 -7.85 9.45 -8.03
C SER A 79 -8.48 8.07 -7.81
N ASP A 80 -8.68 7.34 -8.89
CA ASP A 80 -8.96 5.91 -8.90
C ASP A 80 -7.68 5.06 -8.83
N GLU A 81 -6.51 5.69 -8.98
CA GLU A 81 -5.22 4.99 -8.99
C GLU A 81 -4.71 4.69 -7.58
N ILE A 82 -4.64 3.40 -7.24
CA ILE A 82 -4.19 2.93 -5.92
C ILE A 82 -2.89 2.13 -6.02
N LEU A 83 -2.17 2.05 -4.91
CA LEU A 83 -1.16 1.02 -4.70
C LEU A 83 -1.72 -0.04 -3.75
N ALA A 84 -1.96 -1.23 -4.30
CA ALA A 84 -2.48 -2.39 -3.59
C ALA A 84 -1.33 -3.25 -3.06
N VAL A 85 -1.15 -3.28 -1.73
CA VAL A 85 -0.15 -4.12 -1.06
C VAL A 85 -0.78 -5.46 -0.70
N LYS A 86 -0.30 -6.55 -1.32
CA LYS A 86 -0.82 -7.90 -1.10
C LYS A 86 0.09 -8.65 -0.14
N LEU A 87 -0.49 -9.19 0.93
CA LEU A 87 0.23 -9.80 2.05
C LEU A 87 -0.47 -11.03 2.61
N HIS A 88 0.30 -12.02 3.00
CA HIS A 88 -0.20 -13.14 3.79
C HIS A 88 -0.63 -12.65 5.19
N LEU A 89 -1.47 -13.43 5.86
CA LEU A 89 -2.00 -13.06 7.18
C LEU A 89 -0.95 -13.04 8.31
N ASP A 90 0.28 -13.46 8.03
CA ASP A 90 1.44 -13.31 8.94
C ASP A 90 2.18 -11.97 8.75
N GLY A 91 1.72 -11.11 7.83
CA GLY A 91 2.33 -9.83 7.50
C GLY A 91 3.36 -9.87 6.37
N SER A 92 3.67 -11.05 5.81
CA SER A 92 4.63 -11.16 4.71
C SER A 92 4.02 -10.66 3.39
N ILE A 93 4.65 -9.62 2.83
CA ILE A 93 4.22 -8.99 1.58
C ILE A 93 4.73 -9.81 0.40
N PHE A 94 3.85 -10.12 -0.56
CA PHE A 94 4.21 -10.89 -1.76
C PHE A 94 3.94 -10.14 -3.08
N SER A 95 3.19 -9.04 -3.07
CA SER A 95 3.00 -8.18 -4.25
C SER A 95 2.71 -6.74 -3.85
N ILE A 96 3.07 -5.82 -4.75
CA ILE A 96 2.59 -4.44 -4.76
C ILE A 96 2.20 -4.15 -6.21
N ASP A 97 0.93 -3.84 -6.42
CA ASP A 97 0.36 -3.61 -7.74
C ASP A 97 -0.21 -2.19 -7.81
N TRP A 98 0.05 -1.52 -8.92
CA TRP A 98 -0.65 -0.29 -9.28
C TRP A 98 -1.95 -0.69 -10.00
N GLU A 99 -3.09 -0.34 -9.42
CA GLU A 99 -4.43 -0.71 -9.90
C GLU A 99 -5.31 0.54 -10.06
N SER A 100 -6.25 0.48 -11.00
CA SER A 100 -7.28 1.50 -11.32
C SER A 100 -8.68 0.94 -11.10
#